data_AF-A0A0R3TYH5-F1
#
_entry.id   AF-A0A0R3TYH5-F1
#
_cell.length_a   1.000
_cell.length_b   1.000
_cell.length_c   1.000
_cell.angle_alpha   90.00
_cell.angle_beta   90.00
_cell.angle_gamma   90.00
#
_symmetry.space_group_name_H-M   'P 1'
#
loop_
_entity.id
_entity.type
_entity.pdbx_description
1 polymer ?
#
loop_
_entity_poly.entity_id
_entity_poly.type
_entity_poly.pdbx_seq_one_letter_code
_entity_poly.pdbx_strand_id
1 'polypeptide(L)'
;MIRCAKKTIPKGKTKHLRVFWSRQLEELKRKRDAFRNTADQTGRTEDVQAWRRQSAILRHAILQAKRTSFDKFISNINYQIDS
;
A
#
# COMPACT_ATOMS: atom_id res chain seq x y z
N MET A 1 20.79 18.95 17.67
CA MET A 1 20.19 18.38 16.45
C MET A 1 20.65 16.95 16.10
N ILE A 2 21.95 16.60 16.16
CA ILE A 2 22.45 15.23 15.82
C ILE A 2 21.94 14.11 16.77
N ARG A 3 21.62 14.43 18.03
CA ARG A 3 21.21 13.44 19.04
C ARG A 3 19.82 12.83 18.75
N CYS A 4 18.88 13.63 18.25
CA CYS A 4 17.53 13.18 17.90
C CYS A 4 17.57 12.29 16.66
N ALA A 5 18.30 12.71 15.61
CA ALA A 5 18.49 11.91 14.40
C ALA A 5 19.12 10.54 14.68
N LYS A 6 20.14 10.46 15.56
CA LYS A 6 20.77 9.18 15.93
C LYS A 6 19.88 8.24 16.77
N LYS A 7 18.79 8.72 17.37
CA LYS A 7 17.79 7.91 18.10
C LYS A 7 16.77 7.29 17.14
N THR A 8 16.38 8.04 16.10
CA THR A 8 15.30 7.65 15.19
C THR A 8 15.79 6.91 13.94
N ILE A 9 17.04 7.14 13.52
CA ILE A 9 17.65 6.42 12.39
C ILE A 9 18.00 4.99 12.84
N PRO A 10 17.43 3.94 12.21
CA PRO A 10 17.71 2.56 12.58
C PRO A 10 19.19 2.24 12.36
N LYS A 11 19.94 1.92 13.42
CA LYS A 11 21.40 1.66 13.38
C LYS A 11 21.80 0.30 12.77
N GLY A 12 21.18 -0.12 11.67
CA GLY A 12 21.69 -1.23 10.86
C GLY A 12 21.21 -2.64 11.20
N LYS A 13 20.17 -2.83 12.04
CA LYS A 13 19.45 -4.12 12.02
C LYS A 13 18.52 -4.13 10.81
N THR A 14 18.98 -4.71 9.71
CA THR A 14 18.13 -5.03 8.55
C THR A 14 17.03 -5.96 9.04
N LYS A 15 15.86 -5.40 9.34
CA LYS A 15 14.68 -6.20 9.62
C LYS A 15 14.31 -6.86 8.29
N HIS A 16 14.41 -8.18 8.21
CA HIS A 16 13.75 -8.95 7.17
C HIS A 16 12.24 -8.83 7.40
N LEU A 17 11.68 -7.70 6.98
CA LEU A 17 10.25 -7.50 6.90
C LEU A 17 9.75 -8.48 5.85
N ARG A 18 9.11 -9.56 6.31
CA ARG A 18 8.34 -10.42 5.41
C ARG A 18 7.30 -9.53 4.77
N VAL A 19 7.27 -9.48 3.44
CA VAL A 19 6.29 -8.71 2.67
C VAL A 19 4.93 -9.37 2.90
N PHE A 20 4.28 -8.99 4.01
CA PHE A 20 3.00 -9.54 4.40
C PHE A 20 1.92 -8.73 3.69
N TRP A 21 1.32 -9.34 2.67
CA TRP A 21 0.10 -8.82 2.09
C TRP A 21 -1.02 -9.06 3.11
N SER A 22 -1.79 -8.03 3.45
CA SER A 22 -3.02 -8.26 4.21
C SER A 22 -3.94 -9.16 3.39
N ARG A 23 -4.71 -10.01 4.07
CA ARG A 23 -5.70 -10.88 3.41
C ARG A 23 -6.60 -10.11 2.44
N GLN A 24 -7.02 -8.90 2.84
CA GLN A 24 -7.80 -7.98 2.01
C GLN A 24 -7.07 -7.57 0.71
N LEU A 25 -5.78 -7.25 0.81
CA LEU A 25 -4.98 -6.85 -0.35
C LEU A 25 -4.70 -8.03 -1.29
N GLU A 26 -4.55 -9.23 -0.72
CA GLU A 26 -4.43 -10.47 -1.51
C GLU A 26 -5.72 -10.77 -2.27
N GLU A 27 -6.89 -10.65 -1.63
CA GLU A 27 -8.19 -10.83 -2.27
C GLU A 27 -8.42 -9.83 -3.41
N LEU A 28 -8.07 -8.56 -3.21
CA LEU A 28 -8.16 -7.53 -4.27
C LEU A 28 -7.24 -7.83 -5.46
N LYS A 29 -6.02 -8.32 -5.20
CA LYS A 29 -5.09 -8.75 -6.26
C LYS A 29 -5.64 -9.93 -7.04
N ARG A 30 -6.14 -10.97 -6.36
CA ARG A 30 -6.76 -12.14 -6.99
C ARG A 30 -7.94 -11.75 -7.86
N LYS A 31 -8.82 -10.86 -7.38
CA LYS A 31 -9.95 -10.33 -8.17
C LYS A 31 -9.45 -9.63 -9.44
N ARG A 32 -8.51 -8.68 -9.30
CA ARG A 32 -7.92 -7.98 -10.46
C ARG A 32 -7.33 -8.97 -11.47
N ASP A 33 -6.61 -9.99 -11.01
CA ASP A 33 -5.97 -10.98 -11.89
C ASP A 33 -6.99 -11.87 -12.60
N ALA A 34 -8.08 -12.25 -11.94
CA ALA A 34 -9.19 -12.93 -12.60
C ALA A 34 -9.76 -12.07 -13.74
N PHE A 35 -10.04 -10.79 -13.49
CA PHE A 35 -10.54 -9.88 -14.54
C PHE A 35 -9.53 -9.66 -15.67
N ARG A 36 -8.22 -9.62 -15.36
CA ARG A 36 -7.19 -9.52 -16.39
C ARG A 36 -7.21 -10.75 -17.30
N ASN A 37 -7.19 -11.94 -16.70
CA ASN A 37 -7.19 -13.20 -17.45
C ASN A 37 -8.44 -13.32 -18.32
N THR A 38 -9.60 -12.91 -17.81
CA THR A 38 -10.85 -12.86 -18.60
C THR A 38 -10.72 -11.89 -19.77
N ALA A 39 -10.25 -10.66 -19.53
CA ALA A 39 -10.09 -9.65 -20.58
C ALA A 39 -9.08 -10.07 -21.66
N ASP A 40 -7.98 -10.73 -21.27
CA ASP A 40 -6.97 -11.25 -22.19
C ASP A 40 -7.52 -12.40 -23.06
N GLN A 41 -8.46 -13.21 -22.51
CA GLN A 41 -9.10 -14.31 -23.23
C GLN A 41 -10.20 -13.85 -24.18
N THR A 42 -11.07 -12.94 -23.74
CA THR A 42 -12.26 -12.53 -24.52
C THR A 42 -11.98 -11.38 -25.48
N GLY A 43 -11.02 -10.51 -25.17
CA GLY A 43 -10.71 -9.31 -25.95
C GLY A 43 -11.84 -8.28 -26.01
N ARG A 44 -12.92 -8.46 -25.23
CA ARG A 44 -14.08 -7.54 -25.23
C ARG A 44 -13.72 -6.24 -24.52
N THR A 45 -14.19 -5.12 -25.08
CA THR A 45 -13.97 -3.80 -24.50
C THR A 45 -14.60 -3.65 -23.11
N GLU A 46 -15.73 -4.31 -22.85
CA GLU A 46 -16.39 -4.37 -21.55
C GLU A 46 -15.51 -5.03 -20.47
N ASP A 47 -14.90 -6.17 -20.79
CA ASP A 47 -14.01 -6.90 -19.89
C ASP A 47 -12.74 -6.09 -19.59
N VAL A 48 -12.19 -5.42 -20.60
CA VAL A 48 -11.06 -4.49 -20.44
C VAL A 48 -11.44 -3.31 -19.53
N GLN A 49 -12.64 -2.75 -19.67
CA GLN A 49 -13.12 -1.69 -18.78
C GLN A 49 -13.29 -2.19 -17.34
N ALA A 50 -13.85 -3.38 -17.15
CA ALA A 50 -13.99 -4.01 -15.83
C ALA A 50 -12.62 -4.22 -15.16
N TRP A 51 -11.63 -4.74 -15.90
CA TRP A 51 -10.26 -4.90 -15.42
C TRP A 51 -9.61 -3.55 -15.04
N ARG A 52 -9.80 -2.50 -15.85
CA ARG A 52 -9.28 -1.16 -15.55
C ARG A 52 -9.88 -0.57 -14.27
N ARG A 53 -11.20 -0.74 -14.06
CA ARG A 53 -11.89 -0.33 -12.82
C ARG A 53 -11.31 -1.05 -11.60
N GLN A 54 -11.14 -2.37 -11.67
CA GLN A 54 -10.56 -3.16 -10.58
C GLN A 54 -9.10 -2.79 -10.28
N SER A 55 -8.32 -2.51 -11.32
CA SER A 55 -6.95 -2.01 -11.18
C SER A 55 -6.91 -0.63 -10.50
N ALA A 56 -7.86 0.26 -10.79
CA ALA A 56 -7.99 1.54 -10.11
C ALA A 56 -8.36 1.36 -8.62
N ILE A 57 -9.31 0.48 -8.30
CA ILE A 57 -9.70 0.15 -6.92
C ILE A 57 -8.51 -0.37 -6.12
N LEU A 58 -7.72 -1.30 -6.68
CA LEU A 58 -6.53 -1.83 -6.02
C LEU A 58 -5.50 -0.73 -5.74
N ARG A 59 -5.23 0.14 -6.71
CA ARG A 59 -4.31 1.28 -6.53
C ARG A 59 -4.81 2.24 -5.46
N HIS A 60 -6.10 2.57 -5.48
CA HIS A 60 -6.72 3.42 -4.46
C HIS A 60 -6.57 2.83 -3.06
N ALA A 61 -6.91 1.55 -2.88
CA ALA A 61 -6.80 0.87 -1.58
C ALA A 61 -5.35 0.90 -1.03
N ILE A 62 -4.35 0.69 -1.88
CA ILE A 62 -2.93 0.76 -1.48
C ILE A 62 -2.55 2.18 -1.07
N LEU A 63 -2.94 3.18 -1.86
CA LEU A 63 -2.63 4.58 -1.56
C LEU A 63 -3.31 5.04 -0.27
N GLN A 64 -4.59 4.69 -0.08
CA GLN A 64 -5.33 4.99 1.12
C GLN A 64 -4.68 4.33 2.34
N ALA A 65 -4.33 3.05 2.28
CA ALA A 65 -3.69 2.35 3.40
C ALA A 65 -2.33 2.96 3.80
N LYS A 66 -1.55 3.39 2.80
CA LYS A 66 -0.30 4.13 3.05
C LYS A 66 -0.58 5.47 3.71
N ARG A 67 -1.58 6.20 3.22
CA ARG A 67 -1.94 7.51 3.75
C ARG A 67 -2.43 7.43 5.18
N THR A 68 -3.35 6.51 5.49
CA THR A 68 -3.85 6.31 6.84
C THR A 68 -2.74 5.89 7.82
N SER A 69 -1.79 5.08 7.37
CA SER A 69 -0.64 4.68 8.19
C SER A 69 0.27 5.87 8.50
N PHE A 70 0.48 6.75 7.53
CA PHE A 70 1.26 7.97 7.70
C PHE A 70 0.53 8.99 8.59
N ASP A 71 -0.76 9.22 8.37
CA ASP A 71 -1.55 10.14 9.16
C ASP A 71 -1.58 9.70 10.64
N LYS A 72 -1.68 8.39 10.91
CA LYS A 72 -1.56 7.83 12.27
C LYS A 72 -0.19 8.06 12.90
N PHE A 73 0.87 8.00 12.10
CA PHE A 73 2.22 8.33 12.57
C PHE A 73 2.33 9.82 12.93
N ILE A 74 1.83 10.71 12.06
CA ILE A 74 1.84 12.16 12.30
C ILE A 74 0.99 12.53 13.51
N SER A 75 -0.17 11.92 13.71
CA SER A 75 -1.03 12.22 14.87
C SER A 75 -0.38 11.91 16.22
N ASN A 76 0.67 11.08 16.24
CA ASN A 76 1.39 10.71 17.45
C ASN A 76 2.65 11.57 17.68
N ILE A 77 3.01 12.47 16.76
CA ILE A 77 4.17 13.34 16.89
C ILE A 77 3.75 14.66 17.54
N ASN A 78 4.48 15.08 18.58
CA ASN A 78 4.31 16.41 19.16
C ASN A 78 5.51 17.29 18.80
N TYR A 79 5.37 18.04 17.70
CA TYR A 79 6.42 18.89 17.15
C TYR A 79 6.91 20.01 18.10
N GLN A 80 6.16 20.34 19.16
CA GLN A 80 6.56 21.35 20.16
C GLN A 80 7.49 20.77 21.25
N ILE A 81 7.33 19.49 21.60
CA ILE A 81 8.11 18.83 22.66
C ILE A 81 9.33 18.09 22.08
N ASP A 82 9.23 17.61 20.83
CA ASP A 82 10.28 16.85 20.14
C ASP A 82 11.38 17.73 19.47
N SER A 83 11.38 19.05 19.75
CA SER A 83 12.41 20.02 19.32
C SER A 83 13.71 19.95 20.13
#